data_AF-A0A3N2NXD4-F1
#
_entry.id   AF-A0A3N2NXD4-F1
#
_cell.length_a   1.000
_cell.length_b   1.000
_cell.length_c   1.000
_cell.angle_alpha   90.00
_cell.angle_beta   90.00
_cell.angle_gamma   90.00
#
_symmetry.space_group_name_H-M   'P 1'
#
loop_
_entity.id
_entity.type
_entity.pdbx_description
1 polymer ?
#
loop_
_entity_poly.entity_id
_entity_poly.type
_entity_poly.pdbx_seq_one_letter_code
_entity_poly.pdbx_strand_id
1 'polypeptide(L)'
;MFHQQLSYRHPKAVLYLEAYTPLVEHWFHALRASTALAELRATAPTRDLLKNLERLDLLFRAVVDDLFDRRGPVLEHALAVVAEHRDAVVWTDQMVPRPGADIVELTASLRHKFKRNISLALLEALICLESALVYGRGTLQLTGAELEETLRRSTALLASLSVLHDEQEMARMRYLTGDPREIQHPTFTVADILGGAFRIPPDKFRVVGADGARRIRFASVPPSGITPDSPTMKCPAHRLTNEDGQPLNNEFWELLVDIYRDSGQLA
;
A
#
# COMPACT_ATOMS: atom_id res chain seq x y z
N MET A 1 32.12 -6.56 8.36
CA MET A 1 31.40 -5.34 7.93
C MET A 1 30.40 -4.99 9.03
N PHE A 2 30.44 -3.75 9.51
CA PHE A 2 29.64 -3.31 10.65
C PHE A 2 28.14 -3.40 10.34
N HIS A 3 27.42 -4.28 11.03
CA HIS A 3 25.98 -4.14 11.19
C HIS A 3 25.74 -2.89 12.05
N GLN A 4 25.42 -1.76 11.42
CA GLN A 4 24.77 -0.68 12.14
C GLN A 4 23.44 -1.23 12.65
N GLN A 5 23.41 -1.61 13.93
CA GLN A 5 22.17 -1.66 14.71
C GLN A 5 21.65 -0.22 14.75
N LEU A 6 20.87 0.14 13.74
CA LEU A 6 20.14 1.40 13.72
C LEU A 6 19.22 1.38 14.94
N SER A 7 19.60 2.18 15.92
CA SER A 7 18.99 2.26 17.25
C SER A 7 17.48 2.44 17.13
N TYR A 8 16.72 1.80 18.03
CA TYR A 8 15.29 2.07 18.25
C TYR A 8 15.00 3.57 18.54
N ARG A 9 16.03 4.39 18.75
CA ARG A 9 15.96 5.85 18.93
C ARG A 9 16.17 6.66 17.63
N HIS A 10 16.32 6.03 16.47
CA HIS A 10 16.41 6.77 15.21
C HIS A 10 15.08 7.49 14.93
N PRO A 11 15.06 8.80 14.57
CA PRO A 11 13.81 9.55 14.36
C PRO A 11 12.81 8.87 13.40
N LYS A 12 13.31 8.27 12.32
CA LYS A 12 12.50 7.45 11.39
C LYS A 12 11.81 6.26 12.09
N ALA A 13 12.47 5.59 13.04
CA ALA A 13 11.89 4.47 13.77
C ALA A 13 10.80 4.93 14.74
N VAL A 14 11.03 6.04 15.47
CA VAL A 14 10.05 6.66 16.37
C VAL A 14 8.81 7.10 15.59
N LEU A 15 8.98 7.85 14.49
CA LEU A 15 7.88 8.24 13.60
C LEU A 15 7.04 7.05 13.14
N TYR A 16 7.68 5.95 12.76
CA TYR A 16 6.96 4.75 12.31
C TYR A 16 6.20 4.06 13.44
N LEU A 17 6.81 3.88 14.60
CA LEU A 17 6.22 3.11 15.70
C LEU A 17 5.17 3.91 16.47
N GLU A 18 5.39 5.20 16.69
CA GLU A 18 4.58 6.02 17.59
C GLU A 18 3.56 6.90 16.84
N ALA A 19 3.83 7.29 15.58
CA ALA A 19 2.88 8.07 14.79
C ALA A 19 2.19 7.23 13.70
N TYR A 20 2.95 6.63 12.78
CA TYR A 20 2.35 6.03 11.58
C TYR A 20 1.67 4.70 11.83
N THR A 21 2.24 3.81 12.65
CA THR A 21 1.63 2.51 12.95
C THR A 21 0.26 2.67 13.62
N PRO A 22 0.11 3.49 14.68
CA PRO A 22 -1.20 3.71 15.30
C PRO A 22 -2.21 4.38 14.36
N LEU A 23 -1.78 5.33 13.52
CA LEU A 23 -2.66 5.97 12.54
C LEU A 23 -3.16 4.98 11.49
N VAL A 24 -2.31 4.08 10.99
CA VAL A 24 -2.69 3.03 10.04
C VAL A 24 -3.66 2.04 10.68
N GLU A 25 -3.39 1.60 11.90
CA GLU A 25 -4.29 0.72 12.65
C GLU A 25 -5.67 1.36 12.83
N HIS A 26 -5.71 2.62 13.30
CA HIS A 26 -6.96 3.35 13.50
C HIS A 26 -7.72 3.57 12.19
N TRP A 27 -7.01 3.83 11.08
CA TRP A 27 -7.60 3.92 9.76
C TRP A 27 -8.23 2.60 9.31
N PHE A 28 -7.56 1.46 9.52
CA PHE A 28 -8.13 0.14 9.21
C PHE A 28 -9.39 -0.14 10.02
N HIS A 29 -9.39 0.16 11.33
CA HIS A 29 -10.59 0.03 12.15
C HIS A 29 -11.74 0.90 11.65
N ALA A 30 -11.46 2.17 11.31
CA ALA A 30 -12.46 3.08 10.76
C ALA A 30 -12.99 2.60 9.39
N LEU A 31 -12.11 2.07 8.53
CA LEU A 31 -12.49 1.49 7.24
C LEU A 31 -13.42 0.29 7.44
N ARG A 32 -13.10 -0.65 8.33
CA ARG A 32 -13.94 -1.82 8.63
C ARG A 32 -15.33 -1.43 9.16
N ALA A 33 -15.40 -0.37 9.96
CA ALA A 33 -16.66 0.15 10.50
C ALA A 33 -17.44 1.00 9.48
N SER A 34 -16.89 1.26 8.29
CA SER A 34 -17.50 2.13 7.29
C SER A 34 -18.67 1.44 6.59
N THR A 35 -19.86 2.04 6.69
CA THR A 35 -21.03 1.62 5.89
C THR A 35 -20.78 1.80 4.40
N ALA A 36 -19.99 2.79 4.01
CA ALA A 36 -19.63 3.02 2.61
C ALA A 36 -18.76 1.88 2.03
N LEU A 37 -17.96 1.19 2.85
CA LEU A 37 -17.25 -0.02 2.40
C LEU A 37 -18.23 -1.17 2.14
N ALA A 38 -19.21 -1.35 3.03
CA ALA A 38 -20.25 -2.36 2.86
C ALA A 38 -21.10 -2.09 1.61
N GLU A 39 -21.48 -0.83 1.37
CA GLU A 39 -22.19 -0.39 0.16
C GLU A 39 -21.34 -0.59 -1.10
N LEU A 40 -20.04 -0.26 -1.04
CA LEU A 40 -19.12 -0.47 -2.15
C LEU A 40 -19.11 -1.95 -2.55
N ARG A 41 -18.97 -2.86 -1.59
CA ARG A 41 -19.03 -4.31 -1.85
C ARG A 41 -20.37 -4.75 -2.43
N ALA A 42 -21.48 -4.35 -1.82
CA ALA A 42 -22.82 -4.75 -2.25
C ALA A 42 -23.15 -4.32 -3.69
N THR A 43 -22.62 -3.17 -4.12
CA THR A 43 -22.89 -2.60 -5.44
C THR A 43 -21.78 -2.87 -6.47
N ALA A 44 -20.69 -3.55 -6.07
CA ALA A 44 -19.55 -3.82 -6.94
C ALA A 44 -19.90 -4.55 -8.25
N PRO A 45 -20.79 -5.57 -8.26
CA PRO A 45 -21.16 -6.29 -9.49
C PRO A 45 -21.88 -5.43 -10.55
N THR A 46 -22.40 -4.26 -10.16
CA THR A 46 -23.13 -3.36 -11.06
C THR A 46 -22.24 -2.32 -11.75
N ARG A 47 -20.93 -2.33 -11.46
CA ARG A 47 -19.98 -1.32 -11.92
C ARG A 47 -18.81 -1.97 -12.65
N ASP A 48 -18.23 -1.24 -13.60
CA ASP A 48 -16.95 -1.62 -14.17
C ASP A 48 -15.82 -1.55 -13.13
N LEU A 49 -14.71 -2.24 -13.41
CA LEU A 49 -13.55 -2.34 -12.50
C LEU A 49 -13.01 -0.95 -12.12
N LEU A 50 -12.83 -0.07 -13.10
CA LEU A 50 -12.25 1.25 -12.89
C LEU A 50 -13.07 2.05 -11.87
N LYS A 51 -14.40 2.12 -12.04
CA LYS A 51 -15.28 2.83 -11.11
C LYS A 51 -15.28 2.23 -9.71
N ASN A 52 -15.14 0.91 -9.58
CA ASN A 52 -15.01 0.27 -8.26
C ASN A 52 -13.73 0.71 -7.55
N LEU A 53 -12.61 0.72 -8.27
CA LEU A 53 -11.31 1.08 -7.72
C LEU A 53 -11.17 2.59 -7.43
N GLU A 54 -11.73 3.46 -8.28
CA GLU A 54 -11.79 4.91 -8.02
C GLU A 54 -12.63 5.21 -6.78
N ARG A 55 -13.77 4.53 -6.61
CA ARG A 55 -14.59 4.66 -5.40
C ARG A 55 -13.87 4.15 -4.15
N LEU A 56 -13.07 3.10 -4.28
CA LEU A 56 -12.26 2.59 -3.18
C LEU A 56 -11.20 3.62 -2.75
N ASP A 57 -10.48 4.24 -3.70
CA ASP A 57 -9.53 5.31 -3.40
C ASP A 57 -10.21 6.51 -2.73
N LEU A 58 -11.37 6.94 -3.24
CA LEU A 58 -12.15 8.03 -2.66
C LEU A 58 -12.59 7.69 -1.23
N LEU A 59 -13.09 6.48 -1.00
CA LEU A 59 -13.47 6.00 0.34
C LEU A 59 -12.27 6.03 1.28
N PHE A 60 -11.13 5.50 0.85
CA PHE A 60 -9.90 5.49 1.64
C PHE A 60 -9.50 6.89 2.09
N ARG A 61 -9.55 7.86 1.18
CA ARG A 61 -9.25 9.26 1.45
C ARG A 61 -10.30 9.92 2.35
N ALA A 62 -11.58 9.59 2.18
CA ALA A 62 -12.66 10.10 3.04
C ALA A 62 -12.54 9.60 4.48
N VAL A 63 -12.18 8.33 4.69
CA VAL A 63 -11.91 7.78 6.04
C VAL A 63 -10.76 8.53 6.71
N VAL A 64 -9.74 8.96 5.94
CA VAL A 64 -8.68 9.82 6.47
C VAL A 64 -9.21 11.19 6.88
N ASP A 65 -10.09 11.81 6.08
CA ASP A 65 -10.70 13.09 6.48
C ASP A 65 -11.44 12.96 7.80
N ASP A 66 -12.33 11.98 7.91
CA ASP A 66 -13.12 11.74 9.12
C ASP A 66 -12.23 11.51 10.36
N LEU A 67 -11.16 10.72 10.20
CA LEU A 67 -10.19 10.47 11.28
C LEU A 67 -9.52 11.76 11.74
N PHE A 68 -9.13 12.62 10.79
CA PHE A 68 -8.44 13.87 11.10
C PHE A 68 -9.39 14.97 11.61
N ASP A 69 -10.66 14.95 11.24
CA ASP A 69 -11.67 15.92 11.70
C ASP A 69 -12.14 15.62 13.12
N ARG A 70 -12.19 14.35 13.54
CA ARG A 70 -12.56 13.94 14.90
C ARG A 70 -11.54 14.30 15.98
N ARG A 71 -10.26 14.50 15.60
CA ARG A 71 -9.15 14.84 16.50
C ARG A 71 -9.07 13.95 17.75
N GLY A 72 -9.03 12.63 17.55
CA GLY A 72 -8.89 11.68 18.65
C GLY A 72 -7.47 11.65 19.26
N PRO A 73 -7.29 11.01 20.42
CA PRO A 73 -6.01 10.97 21.14
C PRO A 73 -4.86 10.36 20.34
N VAL A 74 -5.15 9.40 19.46
CA VAL A 74 -4.16 8.80 18.55
C VAL A 74 -3.60 9.86 17.58
N LEU A 75 -4.46 10.71 17.02
CA LEU A 75 -4.03 11.77 16.12
C LEU A 75 -3.24 12.86 16.87
N GLU A 76 -3.69 13.25 18.06
CA GLU A 76 -2.99 14.25 18.88
C GLU A 76 -1.58 13.78 19.22
N HIS A 77 -1.43 12.52 19.64
CA HIS A 77 -0.12 11.93 19.90
C HIS A 77 0.74 11.87 18.63
N ALA A 78 0.19 11.38 17.52
CA ALA A 78 0.92 11.32 16.26
C ALA A 78 1.40 12.70 15.78
N LEU A 79 0.58 13.75 15.96
CA LEU A 79 0.96 15.13 15.65
C LEU A 79 2.09 15.64 16.54
N ALA A 80 2.09 15.30 17.83
CA ALA A 80 3.17 15.67 18.74
C ALA A 80 4.51 15.02 18.32
N VAL A 81 4.49 13.71 18.02
CA VAL A 81 5.68 12.98 17.55
C VAL A 81 6.17 13.52 16.20
N VAL A 82 5.25 13.81 15.28
CA VAL A 82 5.59 14.39 13.97
C VAL A 82 6.15 15.81 14.11
N ALA A 83 5.67 16.61 15.06
CA ALA A 83 6.21 17.94 15.35
C ALA A 83 7.65 17.84 15.86
N GLU A 84 7.91 16.92 16.80
CA GLU A 84 9.24 16.69 17.38
C GLU A 84 10.26 16.20 16.34
N HIS A 85 9.82 15.35 15.41
CA HIS A 85 10.67 14.73 14.40
C HIS A 85 10.41 15.26 12.97
N ARG A 86 9.91 16.49 12.83
CA ARG A 86 9.51 17.10 11.55
C ARG A 86 10.55 16.93 10.44
N ASP A 87 11.81 17.15 10.77
CA ASP A 87 12.92 17.13 9.81
C ASP A 87 13.26 15.71 9.32
N ALA A 88 12.85 14.68 10.05
CA ALA A 88 13.00 13.29 9.67
C ALA A 88 11.81 12.74 8.87
N VAL A 89 10.75 13.54 8.69
CA VAL A 89 9.59 13.16 7.88
C VAL A 89 9.90 13.43 6.41
N VAL A 90 9.70 12.41 5.57
CA VAL A 90 9.71 12.57 4.11
C VAL A 90 8.43 13.29 3.69
N TRP A 91 8.49 14.61 3.58
CA TRP A 91 7.41 15.43 3.06
C TRP A 91 7.38 15.39 1.53
N THR A 92 6.25 15.74 0.93
CA THR A 92 6.17 16.05 -0.49
C THR A 92 6.31 17.55 -0.68
N ASP A 93 6.94 17.97 -1.79
CA ASP A 93 7.23 19.38 -2.10
C ASP A 93 6.00 20.29 -2.02
N GLN A 94 4.81 19.73 -2.22
CA GLN A 94 3.54 20.47 -2.24
C GLN A 94 2.99 20.84 -0.85
N MET A 95 3.41 20.17 0.24
CA MET A 95 2.87 20.39 1.60
C MET A 95 3.90 20.19 2.72
N VAL A 96 5.12 20.69 2.52
CA VAL A 96 6.14 20.75 3.59
C VAL A 96 5.72 21.80 4.62
N PRO A 97 5.38 21.44 5.87
CA PRO A 97 5.03 22.42 6.89
C PRO A 97 6.24 23.30 7.20
N ARG A 98 6.11 24.61 7.43
CA ARG A 98 7.25 25.50 7.73
C ARG A 98 7.94 25.15 9.05
N PRO A 99 9.21 25.55 9.27
CA PRO A 99 9.82 25.50 10.60
C PRO A 99 8.96 26.30 11.60
N GLY A 100 8.58 25.69 12.72
CA GLY A 100 7.68 26.32 13.70
C GLY A 100 6.22 26.42 13.26
N ALA A 101 5.80 25.65 12.24
CA ALA A 101 4.41 25.52 11.84
C ALA A 101 3.49 25.25 13.05
N ASP A 102 2.34 25.92 13.07
CA ASP A 102 1.34 25.65 14.09
C ASP A 102 0.67 24.28 13.88
N ILE A 103 -0.12 23.87 14.87
CA ILE A 103 -0.80 22.58 14.84
C ILE A 103 -1.77 22.45 13.66
N VAL A 104 -2.32 23.57 13.15
CA VAL A 104 -3.28 23.55 12.04
C VAL A 104 -2.56 23.21 10.74
N GLU A 105 -1.44 23.90 10.47
CA GLU A 105 -0.59 23.63 9.31
C GLU A 105 -0.02 22.20 9.37
N LEU A 106 0.46 21.76 10.54
CA LEU A 106 0.98 20.40 10.70
C LEU A 106 -0.10 19.33 10.48
N THR A 107 -1.31 19.56 10.98
CA THR A 107 -2.45 18.65 10.78
C THR A 107 -2.81 18.55 9.30
N ALA A 108 -2.84 19.67 8.58
CA ALA A 108 -3.12 19.69 7.15
C ALA A 108 -2.05 18.94 6.34
N SER A 109 -0.76 19.19 6.63
CA SER A 109 0.35 18.48 5.99
C SER A 109 0.34 16.99 6.28
N LEU A 110 0.11 16.58 7.53
CA LEU A 110 0.03 15.16 7.88
C LEU A 110 -1.18 14.46 7.25
N ARG A 111 -2.34 15.14 7.21
CA ARG A 111 -3.55 14.62 6.52
C ARG A 111 -3.29 14.38 5.04
N HIS A 112 -2.70 15.37 4.36
CA HIS A 112 -2.34 15.27 2.96
C HIS A 112 -1.36 14.11 2.71
N LYS A 113 -0.29 14.03 3.51
CA LYS A 113 0.69 12.95 3.45
C LYS A 113 0.02 11.59 3.63
N PHE A 114 -0.86 11.44 4.61
CA PHE A 114 -1.50 10.17 4.92
C PHE A 114 -2.43 9.70 3.79
N LYS A 115 -3.25 10.61 3.24
CA LYS A 115 -4.08 10.35 2.05
C LYS A 115 -3.23 9.88 0.87
N ARG A 116 -2.18 10.61 0.52
CA ARG A 116 -1.27 10.26 -0.57
C ARG A 116 -0.70 8.85 -0.35
N ASN A 117 -0.25 8.55 0.87
CA ASN A 117 0.38 7.28 1.17
C ASN A 117 -0.58 6.10 1.03
N ILE A 118 -1.84 6.27 1.44
CA ILE A 118 -2.87 5.25 1.26
C ILE A 118 -3.21 5.05 -0.23
N SER A 119 -3.35 6.13 -1.00
CA SER A 119 -3.54 6.04 -2.46
C SER A 119 -2.35 5.34 -3.14
N LEU A 120 -1.12 5.65 -2.75
CA LEU A 120 0.08 4.97 -3.28
C LEU A 120 0.09 3.48 -2.94
N ALA A 121 -0.32 3.09 -1.72
CA ALA A 121 -0.44 1.68 -1.35
C ALA A 121 -1.49 0.94 -2.21
N LEU A 122 -2.59 1.61 -2.59
CA LEU A 122 -3.56 1.07 -3.54
C LEU A 122 -2.96 0.90 -4.93
N LEU A 123 -2.26 1.91 -5.45
CA LEU A 123 -1.61 1.81 -6.76
C LEU A 123 -0.58 0.67 -6.82
N GLU A 124 0.20 0.49 -5.76
CA GLU A 124 1.16 -0.62 -5.65
C GLU A 124 0.47 -1.99 -5.63
N ALA A 125 -0.61 -2.13 -4.85
CA ALA A 125 -1.38 -3.37 -4.79
C ALA A 125 -2.03 -3.69 -6.13
N LEU A 126 -2.49 -2.68 -6.87
CA LEU A 126 -3.03 -2.85 -8.22
C LEU A 126 -1.96 -3.28 -9.23
N ILE A 127 -0.76 -2.70 -9.19
CA ILE A 127 0.36 -3.15 -10.03
C ILE A 127 0.69 -4.62 -9.76
N CYS A 128 0.72 -5.02 -8.49
CA CYS A 128 0.89 -6.41 -8.09
C CYS A 128 -0.20 -7.30 -8.68
N LEU A 129 -1.47 -6.93 -8.46
CA LEU A 129 -2.62 -7.75 -8.80
C LEU A 129 -2.79 -7.88 -10.31
N GLU A 130 -2.73 -6.78 -11.06
CA GLU A 130 -2.77 -6.78 -12.53
C GLU A 130 -1.66 -7.63 -13.13
N SER A 131 -0.43 -7.46 -12.64
CA SER A 131 0.71 -8.23 -13.15
C SER A 131 0.59 -9.72 -12.81
N ALA A 132 0.13 -10.05 -11.60
CA ALA A 132 -0.10 -11.43 -11.18
C ALA A 132 -1.27 -12.09 -11.95
N LEU A 133 -2.32 -11.34 -12.25
CA LEU A 133 -3.46 -11.78 -13.05
C LEU A 133 -3.02 -12.08 -14.49
N VAL A 134 -2.25 -11.18 -15.11
CA VAL A 134 -1.68 -11.40 -16.45
C VAL A 134 -0.74 -12.59 -16.46
N TYR A 135 0.13 -12.73 -15.47
CA TYR A 135 1.02 -13.89 -15.33
C TYR A 135 0.24 -15.21 -15.13
N GLY A 136 -0.76 -15.20 -14.24
CA GLY A 136 -1.61 -16.35 -13.96
C GLY A 136 -2.34 -16.85 -15.21
N ARG A 137 -2.93 -15.94 -15.98
CA ARG A 137 -3.62 -16.30 -17.23
C ARG A 137 -2.65 -16.67 -18.35
N GLY A 138 -1.70 -15.79 -18.65
CA GLY A 138 -0.86 -15.89 -19.84
C GLY A 138 0.27 -16.90 -19.72
N THR A 139 0.82 -17.10 -18.52
CA THR A 139 1.95 -18.01 -18.30
C THR A 139 1.54 -19.30 -17.62
N LEU A 140 0.66 -19.22 -16.61
CA LEU A 140 0.23 -20.40 -15.84
C LEU A 140 -1.07 -21.04 -16.37
N GLN A 141 -1.76 -20.38 -17.31
CA GLN A 141 -3.03 -20.83 -17.88
C GLN A 141 -4.14 -21.06 -16.84
N LEU A 142 -4.10 -20.32 -15.73
CA LEU A 142 -5.11 -20.37 -14.67
C LEU A 142 -6.35 -19.57 -15.07
N THR A 143 -7.53 -20.05 -14.69
CA THR A 143 -8.82 -19.40 -14.98
C THR A 143 -9.81 -19.56 -13.81
N GLY A 144 -10.84 -18.72 -13.79
CA GLY A 144 -11.96 -18.83 -12.85
C GLY A 144 -11.52 -18.97 -11.38
N ALA A 145 -12.10 -19.96 -10.71
CA ALA A 145 -11.86 -20.22 -9.29
C ALA A 145 -10.39 -20.59 -8.97
N GLU A 146 -9.68 -21.24 -9.90
CA GLU A 146 -8.26 -21.60 -9.67
C GLU A 146 -7.37 -20.35 -9.66
N LEU A 147 -7.63 -19.41 -10.59
CA LEU A 147 -6.94 -18.13 -10.64
C LEU A 147 -7.23 -17.31 -9.39
N GLU A 148 -8.51 -17.19 -9.01
CA GLU A 148 -8.92 -16.48 -7.81
C GLU A 148 -8.22 -17.03 -6.56
N GLU A 149 -8.29 -18.34 -6.34
CA GLU A 149 -7.67 -18.99 -5.17
C GLU A 149 -6.16 -18.79 -5.14
N THR A 150 -5.50 -18.89 -6.31
CA THR A 150 -4.07 -18.62 -6.43
C THR A 150 -3.74 -17.17 -6.07
N LEU A 151 -4.54 -16.21 -6.54
CA LEU A 151 -4.36 -14.78 -6.23
C LEU A 151 -4.56 -14.53 -4.73
N ARG A 152 -5.61 -15.08 -4.10
CA ARG A 152 -5.85 -14.94 -2.66
C ARG A 152 -4.67 -15.43 -1.81
N ARG A 153 -4.03 -16.53 -2.21
CA ARG A 153 -2.83 -17.06 -1.52
C ARG A 153 -1.54 -16.28 -1.79
N SER A 154 -1.56 -15.33 -2.72
CA SER A 154 -0.39 -14.57 -3.19
C SER A 154 -0.16 -13.25 -2.44
N THR A 155 -0.66 -13.11 -1.20
CA THR A 155 -0.49 -11.91 -0.36
C THR A 155 0.97 -11.50 -0.14
N ALA A 156 1.90 -12.45 -0.28
CA ALA A 156 3.33 -12.20 -0.21
C ALA A 156 3.83 -11.22 -1.30
N LEU A 157 3.11 -11.05 -2.41
CA LEU A 157 3.41 -10.01 -3.41
C LEU A 157 3.34 -8.62 -2.79
N LEU A 158 2.23 -8.33 -2.10
CA LEU A 158 2.03 -7.06 -1.41
C LEU A 158 3.01 -6.89 -0.24
N ALA A 159 3.35 -7.94 0.51
CA ALA A 159 4.37 -7.85 1.57
C ALA A 159 5.81 -7.66 1.04
N SER A 160 6.01 -7.93 -0.24
CA SER A 160 7.30 -7.82 -0.90
C SER A 160 7.51 -6.43 -1.45
N LEU A 161 6.52 -5.79 -2.05
CA LEU A 161 6.61 -4.37 -2.34
C LEU A 161 6.35 -3.59 -1.04
N SER A 162 7.09 -2.53 -0.81
CA SER A 162 6.88 -1.65 0.33
C SER A 162 6.81 -0.24 -0.21
N VAL A 163 5.97 0.57 0.42
CA VAL A 163 5.41 1.74 -0.25
C VAL A 163 6.45 2.69 -0.80
N LEU A 164 6.16 3.22 -2.00
CA LEU A 164 6.83 4.27 -2.78
C LEU A 164 7.10 5.57 -1.97
N HIS A 165 7.97 5.48 -0.96
CA HIS A 165 8.21 6.55 0.00
C HIS A 165 9.69 6.84 0.23
N ASP A 166 10.58 5.97 -0.24
CA ASP A 166 12.00 6.20 -0.23
C ASP A 166 12.67 5.72 -1.52
N GLU A 167 13.91 6.15 -1.73
CA GLU A 167 14.68 5.89 -2.96
C GLU A 167 14.88 4.39 -3.21
N GLN A 168 14.94 3.58 -2.15
CA GLN A 168 15.13 2.13 -2.26
C GLN A 168 13.88 1.46 -2.84
N GLU A 169 12.69 1.82 -2.35
CA GLU A 169 11.43 1.27 -2.86
C GLU A 169 11.12 1.79 -4.27
N MET A 170 11.45 3.04 -4.58
CA MET A 170 11.40 3.53 -5.97
C MET A 170 12.34 2.75 -6.89
N ALA A 171 13.59 2.52 -6.47
CA ALA A 171 14.55 1.72 -7.23
C ALA A 171 14.05 0.28 -7.44
N ARG A 172 13.40 -0.29 -6.43
CA ARG A 172 12.80 -1.62 -6.51
C ARG A 172 11.63 -1.67 -7.49
N MET A 173 10.75 -0.67 -7.47
CA MET A 173 9.65 -0.56 -8.44
C MET A 173 10.17 -0.39 -9.86
N ARG A 174 11.20 0.46 -10.06
CA ARG A 174 11.89 0.58 -11.36
C ARG A 174 12.50 -0.73 -11.81
N TYR A 175 13.15 -1.47 -10.92
CA TYR A 175 13.71 -2.79 -11.25
C TYR A 175 12.63 -3.79 -11.65
N LEU A 176 11.53 -3.87 -10.88
CA LEU A 176 10.47 -4.84 -11.12
C LEU A 176 9.68 -4.54 -12.38
N THR A 177 9.48 -3.27 -12.70
CA THR A 177 8.64 -2.85 -13.84
C THR A 177 9.46 -2.58 -15.10
N GLY A 178 10.76 -2.31 -14.96
CA GLY A 178 11.61 -1.81 -16.04
C GLY A 178 11.32 -0.35 -16.43
N ASP A 179 10.41 0.32 -15.72
CA ASP A 179 9.96 1.67 -16.04
C ASP A 179 10.65 2.71 -15.13
N PRO A 180 11.35 3.72 -15.68
CA PRO A 180 12.05 4.72 -14.89
C PRO A 180 11.11 5.77 -14.26
N ARG A 181 9.86 5.88 -14.72
CA ARG A 181 8.91 6.90 -14.26
C ARG A 181 8.63 6.74 -12.78
N GLU A 182 8.52 7.87 -12.11
CA GLU A 182 8.13 7.90 -10.72
C GLU A 182 6.61 7.78 -10.60
N ILE A 183 6.15 6.76 -9.85
CA ILE A 183 4.74 6.58 -9.54
C ILE A 183 4.41 7.54 -8.39
N GLN A 184 3.75 8.65 -8.71
CA GLN A 184 3.29 9.63 -7.73
C GLN A 184 1.79 9.87 -7.86
N HIS A 185 1.06 9.84 -6.76
CA HIS A 185 -0.31 10.37 -6.70
C HIS A 185 -0.25 11.89 -6.45
N PRO A 186 -1.06 12.73 -7.14
CA PRO A 186 -2.19 12.39 -8.02
C PRO A 186 -1.86 12.34 -9.52
N THR A 187 -0.61 12.51 -9.93
CA THR A 187 -0.23 12.53 -11.36
C THR A 187 -0.32 11.15 -12.02
N PHE A 188 -0.31 10.10 -11.22
CA PHE A 188 -0.50 8.71 -11.60
C PHE A 188 -1.69 8.13 -10.82
N THR A 189 -2.58 7.46 -11.52
CA THR A 189 -3.91 7.08 -11.02
C THR A 189 -4.22 5.61 -11.30
N VAL A 190 -5.36 5.14 -10.77
CA VAL A 190 -5.88 3.80 -11.02
C VAL A 190 -6.07 3.54 -12.53
N ALA A 191 -6.52 4.54 -13.28
CA ALA A 191 -6.77 4.40 -14.72
C ALA A 191 -5.49 4.08 -15.50
N ASP A 192 -4.35 4.66 -15.10
CA ASP A 192 -3.05 4.40 -15.72
C ASP A 192 -2.63 2.92 -15.55
N ILE A 193 -2.89 2.34 -14.38
CA ILE A 193 -2.56 0.94 -14.09
C ILE A 193 -3.43 0.00 -14.91
N LEU A 194 -4.76 0.20 -14.90
CA LEU A 194 -5.69 -0.64 -15.66
C LEU A 194 -5.47 -0.53 -17.17
N GLY A 195 -5.06 0.66 -17.65
CA GLY A 195 -4.62 0.87 -19.04
C GLY A 195 -3.34 0.13 -19.41
N GLY A 196 -2.69 -0.55 -18.45
CA GLY A 196 -1.49 -1.35 -18.65
C GLY A 196 -0.21 -0.52 -18.69
N ALA A 197 -0.22 0.72 -18.19
CA ALA A 197 0.96 1.59 -18.21
C ALA A 197 2.12 1.05 -17.37
N PHE A 198 1.84 0.22 -16.36
CA PHE A 198 2.83 -0.43 -15.51
C PHE A 198 2.53 -1.92 -15.39
N ARG A 199 3.46 -2.76 -15.85
CA ARG A 199 3.38 -4.21 -15.72
C ARG A 199 4.72 -4.76 -15.27
N ILE A 200 4.68 -5.65 -14.29
CA ILE A 200 5.84 -6.46 -13.91
C ILE A 200 5.92 -7.62 -14.91
N PRO A 201 7.05 -7.83 -15.59
CA PRO A 201 7.15 -8.85 -16.62
C PRO A 201 7.18 -10.27 -16.02
N PRO A 202 6.74 -11.30 -16.78
CA PRO A 202 6.62 -12.68 -16.29
C PRO A 202 7.90 -13.27 -15.67
N ASP A 203 9.08 -12.87 -16.14
CA ASP A 203 10.38 -13.35 -15.62
C ASP A 203 10.65 -12.92 -14.17
N LYS A 204 9.92 -11.92 -13.67
CA LYS A 204 9.99 -11.50 -12.26
C LYS A 204 9.10 -12.33 -11.35
N PHE A 205 8.28 -13.23 -11.87
CA PHE A 205 7.39 -14.07 -11.09
C PHE A 205 7.87 -15.52 -11.03
N ARG A 206 7.47 -16.20 -9.95
CA ARG A 206 7.57 -17.65 -9.83
C ARG A 206 6.38 -18.19 -9.05
N VAL A 207 6.08 -19.47 -9.27
CA VAL A 207 5.11 -20.21 -8.47
C VAL A 207 5.84 -20.90 -7.32
N VAL A 208 5.23 -20.88 -6.14
CA VAL A 208 5.66 -21.69 -5.00
C VAL A 208 4.45 -22.41 -4.38
N GLY A 209 4.69 -23.50 -3.65
CA GLY A 209 3.65 -24.33 -3.06
C GLY A 209 3.42 -25.62 -3.85
N ALA A 210 2.65 -26.55 -3.27
CA ALA A 210 2.23 -27.78 -3.91
C ALA A 210 1.07 -27.54 -4.89
N ASP A 211 0.80 -28.50 -5.76
CA ASP A 211 -0.37 -28.47 -6.66
C ASP A 211 -1.67 -28.32 -5.85
N GLY A 212 -2.55 -27.40 -6.29
CA GLY A 212 -3.76 -27.00 -5.55
C GLY A 212 -3.55 -26.01 -4.39
N ALA A 213 -2.30 -25.69 -4.04
CA ALA A 213 -1.95 -24.67 -3.04
C ALA A 213 -0.93 -23.65 -3.60
N ARG A 214 -0.94 -23.49 -4.92
CA ARG A 214 -0.03 -22.60 -5.64
C ARG A 214 -0.24 -21.15 -5.20
N ARG A 215 0.87 -20.43 -5.10
CA ARG A 215 0.88 -18.97 -4.93
C ARG A 215 1.97 -18.36 -5.77
N ILE A 216 1.69 -17.16 -6.28
CA ILE A 216 2.62 -16.37 -7.06
C ILE A 216 3.48 -15.55 -6.08
N ARG A 217 4.78 -15.50 -6.38
CA ARG A 217 5.75 -14.66 -5.67
C ARG A 217 6.66 -14.00 -6.68
N PHE A 218 7.31 -12.91 -6.28
CA PHE A 218 8.47 -12.45 -7.02
C PHE A 218 9.58 -13.52 -6.97
N ALA A 219 10.22 -13.76 -8.11
CA ALA A 219 11.51 -14.45 -8.17
C ALA A 219 12.49 -13.67 -7.28
N SER A 220 13.45 -14.33 -6.62
CA SER A 220 14.31 -13.68 -5.62
C SER A 220 14.92 -12.38 -6.16
N VAL A 221 14.61 -11.24 -5.54
CA VAL A 221 15.15 -9.92 -5.91
C VAL A 221 15.74 -9.26 -4.68
N PRO A 222 17.07 -9.04 -4.63
CA PRO A 222 17.60 -7.81 -4.11
C PRO A 222 17.93 -6.88 -5.29
N PRO A 223 17.53 -5.61 -5.28
CA PRO A 223 18.33 -4.61 -5.96
C PRO A 223 19.72 -4.64 -5.28
N SER A 224 20.73 -5.18 -5.96
CA SER A 224 22.10 -5.12 -5.48
C SER A 224 22.66 -3.72 -5.70
N GLY A 225 23.47 -3.23 -4.75
CA GLY A 225 24.29 -2.02 -4.95
C GLY A 225 23.83 -0.75 -4.23
N ILE A 226 22.80 -0.80 -3.37
CA ILE A 226 22.43 0.33 -2.52
C ILE A 226 22.86 0.05 -1.09
N THR A 227 23.77 0.87 -0.55
CA THR A 227 24.10 0.88 0.87
C THR A 227 23.05 1.73 1.59
N PRO A 228 22.25 1.18 2.52
CA PRO A 228 21.29 1.97 3.29
C PRO A 228 22.03 2.98 4.17
N ASP A 229 21.61 4.23 4.13
CA ASP A 229 22.04 5.29 5.05
C ASP A 229 21.06 5.46 6.25
N SER A 230 19.91 4.80 6.18
CA SER A 230 18.82 4.84 7.16
C SER A 230 18.09 3.48 7.22
N PRO A 231 17.30 3.20 8.28
CA PRO A 231 16.61 1.92 8.39
C PRO A 231 15.51 1.82 7.32
N THR A 232 15.48 0.71 6.60
CA THR A 232 14.37 0.38 5.68
C THR A 232 13.13 0.08 6.52
N MET A 233 12.12 0.93 6.43
CA MET A 233 10.87 0.77 7.16
C MET A 233 9.77 0.37 6.20
N LYS A 234 9.25 -0.84 6.37
CA LYS A 234 8.09 -1.32 5.61
C LYS A 234 6.83 -0.57 6.04
N CYS A 235 5.85 -0.49 5.15
CA CYS A 235 4.51 0.01 5.49
C CYS A 235 4.00 -0.65 6.79
N PRO A 236 3.47 0.13 7.75
CA PRO A 236 2.98 -0.42 9.02
C PRO A 236 1.95 -1.54 8.86
N ALA A 237 1.14 -1.51 7.79
CA ALA A 237 0.14 -2.52 7.49
C ALA A 237 0.70 -3.95 7.31
N HIS A 238 2.00 -4.10 7.03
CA HIS A 238 2.64 -5.43 6.96
C HIS A 238 2.99 -6.03 8.33
N ARG A 239 3.02 -5.19 9.38
CA ARG A 239 3.41 -5.59 10.74
C ARG A 239 2.21 -5.69 11.67
N LEU A 240 1.17 -4.93 11.38
CA LEU A 240 -0.10 -4.98 12.10
C LEU A 240 -0.86 -6.26 11.73
N THR A 241 -1.53 -6.84 12.72
CA THR A 241 -2.39 -8.01 12.56
C THR A 241 -3.83 -7.68 12.94
N ASN A 242 -4.78 -8.38 12.35
CA ASN A 242 -6.17 -8.34 12.77
C ASN A 242 -6.42 -9.24 14.00
N GLU A 243 -7.68 -9.36 14.41
CA GLU A 243 -8.10 -10.15 15.56
C GLU A 243 -7.75 -11.64 15.42
N ASP A 244 -7.66 -12.14 14.18
CA ASP A 244 -7.26 -13.51 13.85
C ASP A 244 -5.73 -13.69 13.73
N GLY A 245 -4.95 -12.66 14.02
CA GLY A 245 -3.48 -12.69 13.90
C GLY A 245 -2.97 -12.64 12.45
N GLN A 246 -3.83 -12.34 11.47
CA GLN A 246 -3.43 -12.19 10.08
C GLN A 246 -2.98 -10.76 9.78
N PRO A 247 -1.93 -10.57 8.95
CA PRO A 247 -1.49 -9.23 8.54
C PRO A 247 -2.62 -8.38 7.92
N LEU A 248 -2.72 -7.10 8.31
CA LEU A 248 -3.77 -6.19 7.81
C LEU A 248 -3.73 -6.00 6.29
N ASN A 249 -2.55 -6.08 5.68
CA ASN A 249 -2.41 -6.01 4.23
C ASN A 249 -3.09 -7.18 3.50
N ASN A 250 -3.32 -8.33 4.16
CA ASN A 250 -4.08 -9.42 3.56
C ASN A 250 -5.54 -9.02 3.34
N GLU A 251 -6.16 -8.32 4.29
CA GLU A 251 -7.55 -7.84 4.14
C GLU A 251 -7.68 -6.89 2.95
N PHE A 252 -6.68 -6.03 2.77
CA PHE A 252 -6.66 -5.14 1.62
C PHE A 252 -6.51 -5.91 0.30
N TRP A 253 -5.62 -6.91 0.28
CA TRP A 253 -5.43 -7.77 -0.89
C TRP A 253 -6.70 -8.55 -1.25
N GLU A 254 -7.36 -9.15 -0.26
CA GLU A 254 -8.62 -9.87 -0.42
C GLU A 254 -9.73 -8.97 -0.93
N LEU A 255 -9.84 -7.74 -0.40
CA LEU A 255 -10.79 -6.74 -0.89
C LEU A 255 -10.58 -6.42 -2.38
N LEU A 256 -9.33 -6.31 -2.83
CA LEU A 256 -9.04 -6.08 -4.25
C LEU A 256 -9.42 -7.30 -5.09
N VAL A 257 -9.07 -8.51 -4.65
CA VAL A 257 -9.46 -9.74 -5.36
C VAL A 257 -10.99 -9.85 -5.46
N ASP A 258 -11.72 -9.48 -4.42
CA ASP A 258 -13.20 -9.44 -4.45
C ASP A 258 -13.72 -8.47 -5.50
N ILE A 259 -13.16 -7.26 -5.59
CA ILE A 259 -13.55 -6.27 -6.61
C ILE A 259 -13.27 -6.80 -8.03
N TYR A 260 -12.17 -7.48 -8.24
CA TYR A 260 -11.84 -8.11 -9.53
C TYR A 260 -12.79 -9.26 -9.87
N ARG A 261 -13.13 -10.09 -8.87
CA ARG A 261 -14.13 -11.16 -9.02
C ARG A 261 -15.49 -10.59 -9.41
N ASP A 262 -15.98 -9.61 -8.66
CA ASP A 262 -17.30 -9.02 -8.84
C ASP A 262 -17.43 -8.24 -10.16
N SER A 263 -16.33 -7.68 -10.68
CA SER A 263 -16.28 -7.05 -12.00
C SER A 263 -16.13 -8.02 -13.17
N GLY A 264 -16.13 -9.34 -12.91
CA GLY A 264 -15.98 -10.39 -13.91
C GLY A 264 -14.54 -10.54 -14.44
N GLN A 265 -13.57 -9.84 -13.85
CA GLN A 265 -12.19 -9.85 -14.31
C GLN A 265 -11.44 -11.12 -13.92
N LEU A 266 -12.00 -11.97 -13.07
CA LEU A 266 -11.46 -13.30 -12.73
C LEU A 266 -12.17 -14.47 -13.42
N ALA A 267 -13.24 -14.20 -14.19
CA ALA A 267 -13.93 -15.22 -14.97
C ALA A 267 -13.05 -15.82 -16.07
#